data_AF-A0A397VP19-F1
#
_entry.id   AF-A0A397VP19-F1
#
_cell.length_a   1.000
_cell.length_b   1.000
_cell.length_c   1.000
_cell.angle_alpha   90.00
_cell.angle_beta   90.00
_cell.angle_gamma   90.00
#
_symmetry.space_group_name_H-M   'P 1'
#
loop_
_entity.id
_entity.type
_entity.pdbx_description
1 polymer ?
#
loop_
_entity_poly.entity_id
_entity_poly.type
_entity_poly.pdbx_seq_one_letter_code
_entity_poly.pdbx_strand_id
1 'polypeptide(L)'
;MVLAFAHSFHLLLRPTSEYSYDQSSDTNDANNPWNLVSNYKFISSNGTIGKSALIETPDENTNLFAKFSTSILAVYLMLTGNTSAVTSWGLVNNWTLTLLLVLFSFFTTIYLLNLFISLLGNAINQIYNEESFLQLRGEDEQNEEVLQNLLPQIQKIVEAKDLTNHLTEDLPYNLIAKQLKTKDLIKNSTKDLAEDWPYGLIAQESN
;
A
#
# COMPACT_ATOMS: atom_id res chain seq x y z
N MET A 1 18.14 8.01 10.10
CA MET A 1 17.66 7.62 11.45
C MET A 1 17.38 6.12 11.54
N VAL A 2 16.44 5.58 10.77
CA VAL A 2 16.05 4.14 10.80
C VAL A 2 17.25 3.21 10.67
N LEU A 3 18.10 3.39 9.66
CA LEU A 3 19.30 2.57 9.45
C LEU A 3 20.29 2.65 10.63
N ALA A 4 20.45 3.83 11.24
CA ALA A 4 21.36 4.02 12.37
C ALA A 4 20.84 3.29 13.62
N PHE A 5 19.55 3.40 13.92
CA PHE A 5 18.95 2.64 15.02
C PHE A 5 18.95 1.14 14.75
N ALA A 6 18.63 0.70 13.52
CA ALA A 6 18.71 -0.71 13.14
C ALA A 6 20.11 -1.26 13.36
N HIS A 7 21.14 -0.51 12.97
CA HIS A 7 22.52 -0.89 13.23
C HIS A 7 22.86 -0.94 14.73
N SER A 8 22.43 0.06 15.51
CA SER A 8 22.65 0.07 16.96
C SER A 8 21.95 -1.09 17.67
N PHE A 9 20.69 -1.38 17.33
CA PHE A 9 19.97 -2.53 17.88
C PHE A 9 20.59 -3.85 17.44
N HIS A 10 21.02 -3.97 16.18
CA HIS A 10 21.75 -5.14 15.70
C HIS A 10 23.03 -5.37 16.50
N LEU A 11 23.83 -4.34 16.75
CA LEU A 11 25.06 -4.48 17.54
C LEU A 11 24.77 -4.86 19.00
N LEU A 12 23.69 -4.33 19.58
CA LEU A 12 23.32 -4.57 20.97
C LEU A 12 22.67 -5.94 21.20
N LEU A 13 21.84 -6.40 20.26
CA LEU A 13 20.92 -7.54 20.41
C LEU A 13 21.28 -8.74 19.52
N ARG A 14 22.36 -8.66 18.73
CA ARG A 14 22.85 -9.84 18.02
C ARG A 14 23.39 -10.88 19.02
N PRO A 15 23.18 -12.18 18.73
CA PRO A 15 23.92 -13.24 19.40
C PRO A 15 25.42 -13.06 19.19
N THR A 16 26.19 -13.32 20.25
CA THR A 16 27.64 -13.34 20.28
C THR A 16 28.20 -14.76 20.30
N SER A 17 27.41 -15.74 20.76
CA SER A 17 27.74 -17.17 20.67
C SER A 17 27.11 -17.81 19.44
N GLU A 18 27.76 -18.84 18.91
CA GLU A 18 27.15 -19.72 17.91
C GLU A 18 25.94 -20.46 18.50
N TYR A 19 24.91 -20.64 17.68
CA TYR A 19 23.67 -21.32 18.06
C TYR A 19 23.10 -22.09 16.87
N SER A 20 22.26 -23.09 17.17
CA SER A 20 21.48 -23.85 16.19
C SER A 20 20.03 -23.89 16.61
N TYR A 21 19.09 -23.87 15.67
CA TYR A 21 17.65 -23.99 15.98
C TYR A 21 17.23 -25.42 16.32
N ASP A 22 18.01 -26.42 15.89
CA ASP A 22 17.68 -27.84 16.10
C ASP A 22 18.21 -28.39 17.44
N GLN A 23 19.08 -27.63 18.12
CA GLN A 23 19.74 -28.07 19.35
C GLN A 23 19.82 -26.94 20.36
N SER A 24 19.29 -27.18 21.56
CA SER A 24 19.38 -26.23 22.68
C SER A 24 20.83 -26.01 23.08
N SER A 25 21.21 -24.74 23.27
CA SER A 25 22.54 -24.38 23.75
C SER A 25 22.44 -23.66 25.10
N ASP A 26 23.05 -24.23 26.14
CA ASP A 26 23.21 -23.57 27.44
C ASP A 26 24.33 -22.53 27.36
N THR A 27 24.04 -21.40 26.69
CA THR A 27 24.98 -20.28 26.57
C THR A 27 24.61 -19.17 27.54
N ASN A 28 25.63 -18.52 28.10
CA ASN A 28 25.46 -17.30 28.91
C ASN A 28 25.12 -16.05 28.06
N ASP A 29 24.84 -16.23 26.78
CA ASP A 29 24.52 -15.15 25.86
C ASP A 29 23.03 -14.80 25.95
N ALA A 30 22.73 -13.64 26.54
CA ALA A 30 21.37 -13.15 26.70
C ALA A 30 20.62 -12.93 25.38
N ASN A 31 21.33 -12.80 24.25
CA ASN A 31 20.74 -12.57 22.93
C ASN A 31 20.53 -13.86 22.13
N ASN A 32 20.96 -15.01 22.63
CA ASN A 32 20.74 -16.30 21.99
C ASN A 32 19.23 -16.59 21.87
N PRO A 33 18.71 -17.01 20.70
CA PRO A 33 17.28 -17.32 20.53
C PRO A 33 16.70 -18.29 21.57
N TRP A 34 17.49 -19.26 22.06
CA TRP A 34 17.06 -20.18 23.12
C TRP A 34 16.79 -19.52 24.47
N ASN A 35 17.38 -18.34 24.71
CA ASN A 35 17.18 -17.56 25.93
C ASN A 35 16.03 -16.53 25.82
N LEU A 36 15.45 -16.37 24.62
CA LEU A 36 14.40 -15.40 24.31
C LEU A 36 13.00 -16.01 24.20
N VAL A 37 12.93 -17.33 24.05
CA VAL A 37 11.67 -18.09 23.94
C VAL A 37 10.98 -18.29 25.29
N SER A 38 9.68 -18.58 25.22
CA SER A 38 8.86 -18.82 26.40
C SER A 38 9.23 -20.13 27.10
N ASN A 39 9.26 -20.07 28.44
CA ASN A 39 9.48 -21.22 29.31
C ASN A 39 8.22 -21.51 30.12
N TYR A 40 7.63 -22.69 29.91
CA TYR A 40 6.41 -23.12 30.57
C TYR A 40 6.74 -24.05 31.73
N LYS A 41 6.51 -23.57 32.96
CA LYS A 41 6.71 -24.37 34.17
C LYS A 41 5.44 -25.16 34.50
N PHE A 42 5.62 -26.42 34.90
CA PHE A 42 4.50 -27.21 35.40
C PHE A 42 4.09 -26.74 36.80
N ILE A 43 2.80 -26.56 37.03
CA ILE A 43 2.24 -26.23 38.35
C ILE A 43 1.41 -27.43 38.80
N SER A 44 1.77 -28.05 39.92
CA SER A 44 1.00 -29.16 40.48
C SER A 44 -0.28 -28.68 41.16
N SER A 45 -1.22 -29.59 41.40
CA SER A 45 -2.52 -29.29 42.01
C SER A 45 -2.45 -28.64 43.40
N ASN A 46 -1.34 -28.80 44.11
CA ASN A 46 -1.04 -28.17 45.40
C ASN A 46 -0.36 -26.79 45.28
N GLY A 47 -0.22 -26.23 44.07
CA GLY A 47 0.42 -24.94 43.81
C GLY A 47 1.95 -24.96 43.81
N THR A 48 2.59 -26.13 43.91
CA THR A 48 4.05 -26.22 43.84
C THR A 48 4.51 -26.08 42.38
N ILE A 49 5.55 -25.26 42.15
CA ILE A 49 6.17 -25.11 40.84
C ILE A 49 7.13 -26.29 40.62
N GLY A 50 6.86 -27.09 39.60
CA GLY A 50 7.69 -28.21 39.17
C GLY A 50 9.08 -27.74 38.70
N LYS A 51 10.07 -28.61 38.86
CA LYS A 51 11.46 -28.35 38.44
C LYS A 51 11.66 -28.45 36.93
N SER A 52 10.85 -29.27 36.26
CA SER A 52 10.87 -29.40 34.81
C SER A 52 10.10 -28.26 34.14
N ALA A 53 10.54 -27.87 32.95
CA ALA A 53 9.86 -26.87 32.12
C ALA A 53 9.83 -27.35 30.66
N LEU A 54 8.81 -26.94 29.92
CA LEU A 54 8.78 -27.03 28.46
C LEU A 54 9.29 -25.72 27.88
N ILE A 55 10.20 -25.81 26.92
CA ILE A 55 10.80 -24.66 26.23
C ILE A 55 10.26 -24.66 24.81
N GLU A 56 9.79 -23.50 24.35
CA GLU A 56 9.39 -23.32 22.96
C GLU A 56 10.62 -23.36 22.03
N THR A 57 10.50 -24.00 20.87
CA THR A 57 11.62 -24.06 19.91
C THR A 57 11.78 -22.72 19.20
N PRO A 58 12.95 -22.07 19.25
CA PRO A 58 13.19 -20.81 18.56
C PRO A 58 13.25 -21.00 17.05
N ASP A 59 12.97 -19.90 16.33
CA ASP A 59 13.06 -19.79 14.88
C ASP A 59 13.85 -18.55 14.44
N GLU A 60 13.94 -18.31 13.14
CA GLU A 60 14.60 -17.12 12.59
C GLU A 60 13.96 -15.79 13.02
N ASN A 61 12.69 -15.81 13.43
CA ASN A 61 11.94 -14.62 13.83
C ASN A 61 12.08 -14.31 15.33
N THR A 62 12.55 -15.28 16.11
CA THR A 62 12.69 -15.15 17.57
C THR A 62 13.66 -14.02 17.95
N ASN A 63 14.77 -13.87 17.21
CA ASN A 63 15.67 -12.72 17.34
C ASN A 63 15.84 -12.02 15.99
N LEU A 64 14.96 -11.07 15.69
CA LEU A 64 15.04 -10.27 14.46
C LEU A 64 16.31 -9.39 14.38
N PHE A 65 17.04 -9.19 15.47
CA PHE A 65 18.29 -8.43 15.48
C PHE A 65 19.52 -9.29 15.19
N ALA A 66 19.39 -10.61 15.06
CA ALA A 66 20.51 -11.49 14.75
C ALA A 66 21.16 -11.19 13.39
N LYS A 67 20.36 -10.84 12.37
CA LYS A 67 20.84 -10.40 11.05
C LYS A 67 20.58 -8.90 10.86
N PHE A 68 21.49 -8.21 10.18
CA PHE A 68 21.32 -6.77 9.93
C PHE A 68 20.09 -6.49 9.04
N SER A 69 19.82 -7.34 8.03
CA SER A 69 18.64 -7.17 7.17
C SER A 69 17.32 -7.23 7.95
N THR A 70 17.17 -8.20 8.84
CA THR A 70 15.99 -8.36 9.69
C THR A 70 15.91 -7.28 10.77
N SER A 71 17.05 -6.72 11.21
CA SER A 71 17.07 -5.59 12.15
C SER A 71 16.42 -4.33 11.56
N ILE A 72 16.58 -4.10 10.25
CA ILE A 72 15.92 -2.98 9.56
C ILE A 72 14.40 -3.20 9.56
N LEU A 73 13.95 -4.43 9.29
CA LEU A 73 12.54 -4.80 9.35
C LEU A 73 11.96 -4.62 10.77
N ALA A 74 12.69 -5.05 11.80
CA ALA A 74 12.29 -4.88 13.20
C ALA A 74 12.10 -3.40 13.54
N VAL A 75 13.05 -2.54 13.19
CA VAL A 75 12.92 -1.09 13.43
C VAL A 75 11.76 -0.50 12.63
N TYR A 76 11.54 -0.93 11.40
CA TYR A 76 10.37 -0.52 10.61
C TYR A 76 9.05 -0.89 11.32
N LEU A 77 8.92 -2.11 11.83
CA LEU A 77 7.75 -2.52 12.62
C LEU A 77 7.60 -1.69 13.91
N MET A 78 8.70 -1.34 14.56
CA MET A 78 8.67 -0.48 15.73
C MET A 78 8.22 0.95 15.41
N LEU A 79 8.48 1.47 14.20
CA LEU A 79 7.96 2.78 13.76
C LEU A 79 6.43 2.78 13.67
N THR A 80 5.81 1.64 13.34
CA THR A 80 4.35 1.50 13.28
C THR A 80 3.72 1.20 14.64
N GLY A 81 4.53 1.16 15.71
CA GLY A 81 4.10 0.88 17.08
C GLY A 81 4.14 -0.60 17.46
N ASN A 82 4.61 -1.49 16.59
CA ASN A 82 4.78 -2.90 16.93
C ASN A 82 6.08 -3.12 17.71
N THR A 83 5.94 -3.49 18.99
CA THR A 83 7.07 -3.73 19.90
C THR A 83 7.46 -5.20 20.03
N SER A 84 6.80 -6.13 19.32
CA SER A 84 7.06 -7.57 19.42
C SER A 84 8.51 -7.95 19.14
N ALA A 85 9.23 -7.13 18.37
CA ALA A 85 10.65 -7.33 18.09
C ALA A 85 11.55 -7.18 19.33
N VAL A 86 11.13 -6.49 20.39
CA VAL A 86 11.96 -6.22 21.59
C VAL A 86 11.34 -6.74 22.90
N THR A 87 10.12 -7.28 22.87
CA THR A 87 9.42 -7.78 24.07
C THR A 87 10.09 -8.97 24.74
N SER A 88 10.88 -9.73 23.97
CA SER A 88 11.60 -10.90 24.50
C SER A 88 12.70 -10.52 25.51
N TRP A 89 13.17 -9.27 25.49
CA TRP A 89 14.14 -8.77 26.46
C TRP A 89 13.44 -8.10 27.64
N GLY A 90 13.81 -8.50 28.85
CA GLY A 90 13.38 -7.81 30.08
C GLY A 90 13.97 -6.39 30.12
N LEU A 91 13.15 -5.38 29.79
CA LEU A 91 13.57 -3.98 29.68
C LEU A 91 14.08 -3.40 31.01
N VAL A 92 13.53 -3.86 32.14
CA VAL A 92 13.95 -3.43 33.49
C VAL A 92 15.41 -3.81 33.76
N ASN A 93 15.87 -4.91 33.19
CA ASN A 93 17.19 -5.47 33.47
C ASN A 93 18.25 -4.95 32.49
N ASN A 94 17.83 -4.33 31.38
CA ASN A 94 18.71 -3.90 30.28
C ASN A 94 18.61 -2.40 30.06
N TRP A 95 19.34 -1.63 30.88
CA TRP A 95 19.30 -0.16 30.85
C TRP A 95 19.72 0.42 29.50
N THR A 96 20.74 -0.17 28.85
CA THR A 96 21.20 0.25 27.52
C THR A 96 20.10 0.10 26.46
N LEU A 97 19.38 -1.02 26.47
CA LEU A 97 18.28 -1.28 25.54
C LEU A 97 17.12 -0.31 25.79
N THR A 98 16.76 -0.12 27.05
CA THR A 98 15.70 0.81 27.45
C THR A 98 16.02 2.25 27.06
N LEU A 99 17.25 2.71 27.30
CA LEU A 99 17.70 4.03 26.87
C LEU A 99 17.63 4.17 25.33
N LEU A 100 18.09 3.15 24.59
CA LEU A 100 18.06 3.15 23.14
C LEU A 100 16.61 3.21 22.60
N LEU A 101 15.67 2.50 23.24
CA LEU A 101 14.23 2.54 22.92
C LEU A 101 13.60 3.90 23.21
N VAL A 102 13.93 4.52 24.35
CA VAL A 102 13.43 5.87 24.70
C VAL A 102 13.93 6.90 23.69
N LEU A 103 15.21 6.86 23.34
CA LEU A 103 15.78 7.73 22.31
C LEU A 103 15.10 7.49 20.96
N PHE A 104 14.97 6.23 20.54
CA PHE A 104 14.30 5.87 19.30
C PHE A 104 12.87 6.45 19.23
N SER A 105 12.09 6.31 20.30
CA SER A 105 10.72 6.85 20.37
C SER A 105 10.72 8.38 20.30
N PHE A 106 11.58 9.06 21.07
CA PHE A 106 11.69 10.51 21.06
C PHE A 106 11.99 11.06 19.65
N PHE A 107 13.00 10.51 18.97
CA PHE A 107 13.34 10.90 17.61
C PHE A 107 12.25 10.55 16.60
N THR A 108 11.58 9.41 16.74
CA THR A 108 10.51 9.01 15.80
C THR A 108 9.32 9.96 15.91
N THR A 109 8.86 10.23 17.13
CA THR A 109 7.70 11.09 17.38
C THR A 109 8.00 12.54 17.03
N ILE A 110 9.16 13.06 17.40
CA ILE A 110 9.48 14.48 17.19
C ILE A 110 9.99 14.77 15.79
N TYR A 111 10.75 13.86 15.18
CA TYR A 111 11.35 14.13 13.88
C TYR A 111 10.48 13.56 12.75
N LEU A 112 10.20 12.24 12.76
CA LEU A 112 9.53 11.61 11.62
C LEU A 112 8.05 11.95 11.53
N LEU A 113 7.29 11.89 12.64
CA LEU A 113 5.86 12.21 12.59
C LEU A 113 5.63 13.70 12.31
N ASN A 114 6.40 14.59 12.94
CA ASN A 114 6.27 16.03 12.67
C ASN A 114 6.70 16.40 11.24
N LEU A 115 7.76 15.78 10.71
CA LEU A 115 8.16 15.95 9.32
C LEU A 115 7.07 15.43 8.37
N PHE A 116 6.51 14.26 8.66
CA PHE A 116 5.45 13.67 7.84
C PHE A 116 4.20 14.56 7.83
N ILE A 117 3.75 15.03 9.00
CA ILE A 117 2.61 15.94 9.11
C ILE A 117 2.90 17.26 8.37
N SER A 118 4.12 17.80 8.49
CA SER A 118 4.51 19.04 7.80
C SER A 118 4.57 18.89 6.28
N LEU A 119 5.16 17.81 5.77
CA LEU A 119 5.22 17.51 4.34
C LEU A 119 3.83 17.22 3.78
N LEU A 120 3.03 16.45 4.51
CA LEU A 120 1.65 16.15 4.13
C LEU A 120 0.81 17.42 4.12
N GLY A 121 0.94 18.27 5.13
CA GLY A 121 0.27 19.56 5.18
C GLY A 121 0.65 20.46 4.00
N ASN A 122 1.93 20.51 3.63
CA ASN A 122 2.37 21.27 2.45
C ASN A 122 1.84 20.67 1.14
N ALA A 123 1.88 19.34 0.97
CA ALA A 123 1.36 18.67 -0.22
C ALA A 123 -0.16 18.88 -0.37
N ILE A 124 -0.91 18.79 0.72
CA ILE A 124 -2.34 19.12 0.76
C ILE A 124 -2.54 20.57 0.36
N ASN A 125 -1.82 21.51 0.95
CA ASN A 125 -1.98 22.94 0.64
C ASN A 125 -1.72 23.25 -0.85
N GLN A 126 -0.76 22.57 -1.50
CA GLN A 126 -0.53 22.73 -2.94
C GLN A 126 -1.66 22.21 -3.81
N ILE A 127 -2.33 21.12 -3.41
CA ILE A 127 -3.48 20.54 -4.13
C ILE A 127 -4.75 21.38 -3.91
N TYR A 128 -4.92 21.92 -2.70
CA TYR A 128 -6.00 22.82 -2.31
C TYR A 128 -5.74 24.29 -2.68
N ASN A 129 -4.87 24.54 -3.66
CA ASN A 129 -4.85 25.85 -4.30
C ASN A 129 -6.21 26.06 -5.00
N GLU A 130 -6.91 27.15 -4.67
CA GLU A 130 -8.23 27.45 -5.23
C GLU A 130 -8.24 27.36 -6.76
N GLU A 131 -7.14 27.74 -7.43
CA GLU A 131 -7.01 27.69 -8.88
C GLU A 131 -7.09 26.26 -9.45
N SER A 132 -6.43 25.27 -8.83
CA SER A 132 -6.49 23.88 -9.29
C SER A 132 -7.84 23.22 -8.98
N PHE A 133 -8.47 23.60 -7.87
CA PHE A 133 -9.81 23.13 -7.55
C PHE A 133 -10.85 23.68 -8.52
N LEU A 134 -10.78 24.98 -8.84
CA LEU A 134 -11.70 25.62 -9.78
C LEU A 134 -11.49 25.13 -11.21
N GLN A 135 -10.25 24.85 -11.62
CA GLN A 135 -9.95 24.22 -12.91
C GLN A 135 -10.53 22.81 -12.99
N LEU A 136 -10.28 21.97 -11.98
CA LEU A 136 -10.83 20.61 -11.94
C LEU A 136 -12.36 20.63 -11.98
N ARG A 137 -12.99 21.53 -11.22
CA ARG A 137 -14.45 21.68 -11.23
C ARG A 137 -14.98 22.15 -12.59
N GLY A 138 -14.29 23.08 -13.24
CA GLY A 138 -14.66 23.54 -14.58
C GLY A 138 -14.54 22.44 -15.64
N GLU A 139 -13.52 21.60 -15.55
CA GLU A 139 -13.33 20.46 -16.45
C GLU A 139 -14.40 19.38 -16.25
N ASP A 140 -14.78 19.09 -15.00
CA ASP A 140 -15.89 18.18 -14.69
C ASP A 140 -17.23 18.71 -15.22
N GLU A 141 -17.54 19.99 -15.00
CA GLU A 141 -18.75 20.65 -15.52
C GLU A 141 -18.78 20.62 -17.06
N GLN A 142 -17.67 20.95 -17.72
CA GLN A 142 -17.55 20.91 -19.18
C GLN A 142 -17.70 19.50 -19.74
N ASN A 143 -17.09 18.49 -19.10
CA ASN A 143 -17.21 17.10 -19.51
C ASN A 143 -18.65 16.60 -19.37
N GLU A 144 -19.38 16.99 -18.31
CA GLU A 144 -20.79 16.64 -18.17
C GLU A 144 -21.66 17.28 -19.27
N GLU A 145 -21.45 18.55 -19.59
CA GLU A 145 -22.16 19.24 -20.68
C GLU A 145 -21.89 18.59 -22.05
N VAL A 146 -20.63 18.24 -22.34
CA VAL A 146 -20.24 17.53 -23.56
C VAL A 146 -20.94 16.17 -23.62
N LEU A 147 -20.93 15.41 -22.52
CA LEU A 147 -21.62 14.13 -22.46
C LEU A 147 -23.13 14.27 -22.66
N GLN A 148 -23.78 15.27 -22.05
CA GLN A 148 -25.21 15.52 -22.25
C GLN A 148 -25.56 15.89 -23.70
N ASN A 149 -24.71 16.65 -24.38
CA ASN A 149 -24.92 17.03 -25.79
C ASN A 149 -24.71 15.85 -26.77
N LEU A 150 -23.79 14.93 -26.46
CA LEU A 150 -23.43 13.82 -27.33
C LEU A 150 -24.28 12.55 -27.08
N LEU A 151 -24.79 12.34 -25.87
CA LEU A 151 -25.63 11.19 -25.52
C LEU A 151 -26.82 10.94 -26.47
N PRO A 152 -27.66 11.95 -26.82
CA PRO A 152 -28.79 11.72 -27.73
C PRO A 152 -28.35 11.38 -29.17
N GLN A 153 -27.17 11.84 -29.57
CA GLN A 153 -26.61 11.53 -30.89
C GLN A 153 -26.07 10.11 -30.94
N ILE A 154 -25.40 9.65 -29.86
CA ILE A 154 -24.93 8.27 -29.71
C ILE A 154 -26.11 7.28 -29.70
N GLN A 155 -27.21 7.60 -28.99
CA GLN A 155 -28.42 6.77 -28.97
C GLN A 155 -29.00 6.56 -30.37
N LYS A 156 -29.15 7.62 -31.16
CA LYS A 156 -29.65 7.53 -32.55
C LYS A 156 -28.79 6.62 -33.44
N ILE A 157 -27.47 6.65 -33.25
CA ILE A 157 -26.54 5.82 -34.03
C ILE A 157 -26.62 4.35 -33.59
N VAL A 158 -26.75 4.09 -32.29
CA VAL A 158 -26.93 2.74 -31.74
C VAL A 158 -28.24 2.13 -32.28
N GLU A 159 -29.35 2.87 -32.24
CA GLU A 159 -30.64 2.43 -32.79
C GLU A 159 -30.56 2.18 -34.31
N ALA A 160 -29.93 3.09 -35.06
CA ALA A 160 -29.78 2.92 -36.51
C ALA A 160 -28.91 1.70 -36.87
N LYS A 161 -27.88 1.42 -36.07
CA LYS A 161 -27.00 0.26 -36.26
C LYS A 161 -27.70 -1.05 -35.94
N ASP A 162 -28.49 -1.08 -34.86
CA ASP A 162 -29.29 -2.24 -34.47
C ASP A 162 -30.34 -2.59 -35.54
N LEU A 163 -31.02 -1.57 -36.07
CA LEU A 163 -31.95 -1.70 -37.19
C LEU A 163 -31.26 -2.27 -38.45
N THR A 164 -30.01 -1.88 -38.70
CA THR A 164 -29.21 -2.34 -39.85
C THR A 164 -28.78 -3.80 -39.69
N ASN A 165 -28.44 -4.23 -38.47
CA ASN A 165 -28.08 -5.60 -38.13
C ASN A 165 -29.29 -6.55 -38.27
N HIS A 166 -30.47 -6.15 -37.78
CA HIS A 166 -31.70 -6.93 -37.98
C HIS A 166 -32.11 -7.05 -39.45
N LEU A 167 -31.84 -6.03 -40.27
CA LEU A 167 -32.08 -6.08 -41.71
C LEU A 167 -30.99 -6.87 -42.47
N THR A 168 -29.93 -7.36 -41.84
CA THR A 168 -28.89 -8.18 -42.50
C THR A 168 -29.02 -9.68 -42.22
N GLU A 169 -29.80 -10.10 -41.21
CA GLU A 169 -30.04 -11.52 -40.92
C GLU A 169 -31.11 -12.18 -41.80
N ASP A 170 -32.04 -11.43 -42.39
CA ASP A 170 -33.06 -11.98 -43.30
C ASP A 170 -33.40 -10.98 -44.42
N LEU A 171 -32.76 -11.01 -45.59
CA LEU A 171 -33.17 -10.09 -46.67
C LEU A 171 -32.99 -10.58 -48.14
N PRO A 172 -34.07 -10.63 -48.94
CA PRO A 172 -34.01 -10.77 -50.40
C PRO A 172 -33.61 -9.47 -51.13
N TYR A 173 -33.19 -9.60 -52.40
CA TYR A 173 -32.49 -8.61 -53.25
C TYR A 173 -33.12 -7.20 -53.39
N ASN A 174 -34.41 -6.99 -53.06
CA ASN A 174 -35.10 -5.71 -53.26
C ASN A 174 -34.92 -4.70 -52.11
N LEU A 175 -34.34 -5.07 -50.97
CA LEU A 175 -34.06 -4.14 -49.87
C LEU A 175 -32.60 -3.60 -49.83
N ILE A 176 -31.75 -3.98 -50.79
CA ILE A 176 -30.35 -3.52 -50.88
C ILE A 176 -30.26 -1.98 -50.98
N ALA A 177 -31.21 -1.35 -51.69
CA ALA A 177 -31.27 0.12 -51.79
C ALA A 177 -31.64 0.80 -50.46
N LYS A 178 -32.43 0.14 -49.62
CA LYS A 178 -32.81 0.63 -48.28
C LYS A 178 -31.62 0.55 -47.33
N GLN A 179 -30.85 -0.54 -47.41
CA GLN A 179 -29.60 -0.78 -46.68
C GLN A 179 -28.49 0.24 -47.03
N LEU A 180 -28.31 0.58 -48.30
CA LEU A 180 -27.33 1.60 -48.71
C LEU A 180 -27.67 2.97 -48.10
N LYS A 181 -28.94 3.36 -48.18
CA LYS A 181 -29.42 4.66 -47.67
C LYS A 181 -29.26 4.77 -46.14
N THR A 182 -29.51 3.69 -45.38
CA THR A 182 -29.26 3.68 -43.93
C THR A 182 -27.76 3.73 -43.60
N LYS A 183 -26.90 3.05 -44.36
CA LYS A 183 -25.44 3.15 -44.18
C LYS A 183 -24.91 4.56 -44.42
N ASP A 184 -25.42 5.27 -45.42
CA ASP A 184 -25.04 6.66 -45.69
C ASP A 184 -25.51 7.62 -44.57
N LEU A 185 -26.70 7.39 -44.01
CA LEU A 185 -27.22 8.17 -42.89
C LEU A 185 -26.38 7.98 -41.61
N ILE A 186 -25.97 6.73 -41.31
CA ILE A 186 -25.08 6.42 -40.17
C ILE A 186 -23.71 7.09 -40.37
N LYS A 187 -23.18 7.06 -41.60
CA LYS A 187 -21.89 7.69 -41.94
C LYS A 187 -21.92 9.21 -41.77
N ASN A 188 -23.02 9.88 -42.12
CA ASN A 188 -23.13 11.32 -41.95
C ASN A 188 -23.31 11.69 -40.47
N SER A 189 -24.15 10.97 -39.73
CA SER A 189 -24.37 11.24 -38.30
C SER A 189 -23.11 10.98 -37.44
N THR A 190 -22.26 10.03 -37.84
CA THR A 190 -20.96 9.79 -37.17
C THR A 190 -19.91 10.85 -37.52
N LYS A 191 -20.05 11.52 -38.67
CA LYS A 191 -19.18 12.63 -39.07
C LYS A 191 -19.50 13.91 -38.28
N ASP A 192 -20.78 14.22 -38.10
CA ASP A 192 -21.24 15.38 -37.34
C ASP A 192 -20.77 15.31 -35.87
N LEU A 193 -20.78 14.10 -35.28
CA LEU A 193 -20.23 13.83 -33.94
C LEU A 193 -18.71 14.04 -33.81
N ALA A 194 -17.95 13.84 -34.89
CA ALA A 194 -16.51 14.03 -34.90
C ALA A 194 -16.12 15.52 -35.04
N GLU A 195 -16.99 16.32 -35.64
CA GLU A 195 -16.81 17.77 -35.80
C GLU A 195 -17.20 18.55 -34.51
N ASP A 196 -18.10 18.01 -33.70
CA ASP A 196 -18.59 18.62 -32.43
C ASP A 196 -17.73 18.28 -31.20
N TRP A 197 -16.61 17.55 -31.39
CA TRP A 197 -15.73 17.12 -30.30
C TRP A 197 -14.70 18.21 -29.93
N PRO A 198 -14.65 18.70 -28.68
CA PRO A 198 -13.86 19.88 -28.32
C PRO A 198 -12.33 19.69 -28.37
N TYR A 199 -11.84 18.46 -28.44
CA TYR A 199 -10.39 18.18 -28.50
C TYR A 199 -9.76 18.35 -29.90
N GLY A 200 -10.55 18.70 -30.93
CA GLY A 200 -10.02 19.00 -32.27
C GLY A 200 -9.15 20.26 -32.34
N LEU A 201 -9.19 21.13 -31.33
CA LEU A 201 -8.48 22.42 -31.29
C LEU A 201 -7.22 22.44 -30.39
N ILE A 202 -7.02 21.46 -29.50
CA ILE A 202 -5.90 21.47 -28.54
C ILE A 202 -4.61 20.87 -29.13
N ALA A 203 -4.68 20.24 -30.31
CA ALA A 203 -3.50 19.67 -30.98
C ALA A 203 -2.66 20.69 -31.78
N GLN A 204 -3.00 21.98 -31.82
CA GLN A 204 -2.26 23.01 -32.58
C GLN A 204 -1.45 24.01 -31.74
N GLU A 205 -1.50 23.97 -30.41
CA GLU A 205 -0.66 24.82 -29.53
C GLU A 205 0.28 23.97 -28.65
N SER A 206 1.14 23.17 -29.28
CA SER A 206 2.42 22.77 -28.68
C SER A 206 3.47 22.63 -29.78
N ASN A 207 4.11 23.75 -30.10
CA ASN A 207 5.35 23.79 -30.86
C ASN A 207 6.24 24.88 -30.28
#